data_AF-A0A6M1YVK5-F1
#
_entry.id   AF-A0A6M1YVK5-F1
#
_cell.length_a   1.000
_cell.length_b   1.000
_cell.length_c   1.000
_cell.angle_alpha   90.00
_cell.angle_beta   90.00
_cell.angle_gamma   90.00
#
_symmetry.space_group_name_H-M   'P 1'
#
loop_
_entity.id
_entity.type
_entity.pdbx_description
1 polymer ?
#
loop_
_entity_poly.entity_id
_entity_poly.type
_entity_poly.pdbx_seq_one_letter_code
_entity_poly.pdbx_strand_id
1 'polypeptide(L)'
;KAKEEKKKLIIYGMYCNFIKEVKHFDNIQTYFRILSSTILLGSIAALGFLFSIENFQIALQRIFSSFIILLIGISTLFSLWHIDLKFYERLLVSNFAEAFRLENENDWLPKVHHNMLFGVSKKDHPSNVAFYYSGCILTLTLTGGLMISYDLYFHHNFLISTIATLILTIILMITFHLLVKIKTKKISDLMKEINYIEK
;
A
#
# COMPACT_ATOMS: atom_id res chain seq x y z
N LYS A 1 -12.63 -38.60 28.81
CA LYS A 1 -12.16 -37.33 29.43
C LYS A 1 -10.76 -36.93 28.97
N ALA A 2 -9.69 -37.67 29.30
CA ALA A 2 -8.32 -37.31 28.89
C ALA A 2 -8.11 -37.12 27.37
N LYS A 3 -8.73 -37.96 26.53
CA LYS A 3 -8.67 -37.81 25.06
C LYS A 3 -9.33 -36.52 24.55
N GLU A 4 -10.39 -36.07 25.22
CA GLU A 4 -11.12 -34.85 24.86
C GLU A 4 -10.34 -33.61 25.29
N GLU A 5 -9.76 -33.60 26.49
CA GLU A 5 -8.87 -32.54 26.97
C GLU A 5 -7.65 -32.39 26.07
N LYS A 6 -7.04 -33.51 25.64
CA LYS A 6 -5.95 -33.49 24.66
C LYS A 6 -6.37 -32.86 23.33
N LYS A 7 -7.59 -33.16 22.83
CA LYS A 7 -8.12 -32.55 21.60
C LYS A 7 -8.31 -31.04 21.76
N LYS A 8 -8.90 -30.58 22.87
CA LYS A 8 -9.07 -29.15 23.16
C LYS A 8 -7.73 -28.43 23.23
N LEU A 9 -6.72 -29.03 23.85
CA LEU A 9 -5.38 -28.45 23.93
C LEU A 9 -4.74 -28.27 22.55
N ILE A 10 -4.89 -29.25 21.65
CA ILE A 10 -4.36 -29.16 20.27
C ILE A 10 -5.07 -28.04 19.50
N ILE A 11 -6.40 -27.97 19.58
CA ILE A 11 -7.20 -26.92 18.92
C ILE A 11 -6.81 -25.54 19.45
N TYR A 12 -6.67 -25.40 20.77
CA TYR A 12 -6.21 -24.15 21.39
C TYR A 12 -4.81 -23.76 20.91
N GLY A 13 -3.88 -24.72 20.81
CA GLY A 13 -2.54 -24.49 20.27
C GLY A 13 -2.56 -23.98 18.84
N MET A 14 -3.41 -24.57 17.97
CA MET A 14 -3.60 -24.10 16.59
C MET A 14 -4.18 -22.68 16.55
N TYR A 15 -5.21 -22.41 17.36
CA TYR A 15 -5.83 -21.10 17.48
C TYR A 15 -4.82 -20.02 17.90
N CYS A 16 -4.00 -20.29 18.92
CA CYS A 16 -2.94 -19.39 19.35
C CYS A 16 -1.89 -19.15 18.26
N ASN A 17 -1.58 -20.15 17.44
CA ASN A 17 -0.68 -19.97 16.31
C ASN A 17 -1.27 -19.04 15.25
N PHE A 18 -2.54 -19.19 14.87
CA PHE A 18 -3.18 -18.27 13.92
C PHE A 18 -3.18 -16.81 14.42
N ILE A 19 -3.45 -16.57 15.71
CA ILE A 19 -3.38 -15.22 16.28
C ILE A 19 -1.96 -14.64 16.17
N LYS A 20 -0.93 -15.45 16.47
CA LYS A 20 0.47 -15.03 16.35
C LYS A 20 0.82 -14.66 14.91
N GLU A 21 0.38 -15.47 13.95
CA GLU A 21 0.59 -15.23 12.52
C GLU A 21 -0.11 -13.95 12.06
N VAL A 22 -1.38 -13.72 12.44
CA VAL A 22 -2.11 -12.47 12.13
C VAL A 22 -1.34 -11.25 12.64
N LYS A 23 -0.87 -11.29 13.89
CA LYS A 23 -0.05 -10.20 14.46
C LYS A 23 1.29 -10.04 13.74
N HIS A 24 1.91 -11.13 13.34
CA HIS A 24 3.17 -11.12 12.59
C HIS A 24 2.99 -10.44 11.23
N PHE A 25 1.94 -10.79 10.47
CA PHE A 25 1.65 -10.16 9.20
C PHE A 25 1.29 -8.69 9.33
N ASP A 26 0.50 -8.30 10.34
CA ASP A 26 0.19 -6.88 10.61
C ASP A 26 1.44 -6.03 10.87
N ASN A 27 2.40 -6.57 11.64
CA ASN A 27 3.69 -5.93 11.86
C ASN A 27 4.50 -5.80 10.56
N ILE A 28 4.47 -6.82 9.69
CA ILE A 28 5.15 -6.78 8.39
C ILE A 28 4.53 -5.70 7.48
N GLN A 29 3.20 -5.60 7.43
CA GLN A 29 2.53 -4.54 6.67
C GLN A 29 2.93 -3.15 7.18
N THR A 30 2.99 -2.98 8.50
CA THR A 30 3.45 -1.72 9.12
C THR A 30 4.89 -1.39 8.70
N TYR A 31 5.79 -2.39 8.71
CA TYR A 31 7.17 -2.22 8.24
C TYR A 31 7.24 -1.78 6.77
N PHE A 32 6.44 -2.37 5.88
CA PHE A 32 6.39 -1.97 4.47
C PHE A 32 5.89 -0.54 4.28
N ARG A 33 4.95 -0.07 5.10
CA ARG A 33 4.50 1.33 5.06
C ARG A 33 5.62 2.27 5.50
N ILE A 34 6.34 1.95 6.58
CA ILE A 34 7.51 2.74 7.01
C ILE A 34 8.57 2.82 5.90
N LEU A 35 8.85 1.69 5.25
CA LEU A 35 9.78 1.62 4.12
C LEU A 35 9.30 2.48 2.94
N SER A 36 8.00 2.46 2.65
CA SER A 36 7.39 3.26 1.57
C SER A 36 7.51 4.76 1.85
N SER A 37 7.22 5.21 3.08
CA SER A 37 7.45 6.60 3.50
C SER A 37 8.91 7.00 3.39
N THR A 38 9.84 6.10 3.74
CA THR A 38 11.29 6.35 3.65
C THR A 38 11.74 6.51 2.21
N ILE A 39 11.25 5.67 1.29
CA ILE A 39 11.54 5.78 -0.14
C ILE A 39 10.97 7.07 -0.72
N LEU A 40 9.72 7.41 -0.37
CA LEU A 40 9.11 8.67 -0.79
C LEU A 40 9.97 9.87 -0.37
N LEU A 41 10.33 9.94 0.91
CA LEU A 41 11.15 11.02 1.45
C LEU A 41 12.55 11.04 0.82
N GLY A 42 13.17 9.88 0.65
CA GLY A 42 14.47 9.74 0.00
C GLY A 42 14.45 10.20 -1.46
N SER A 43 13.41 9.86 -2.22
CA SER A 43 13.24 10.32 -3.60
C SER A 43 13.02 11.83 -3.67
N ILE A 44 12.21 12.41 -2.78
CA ILE A 44 12.00 13.87 -2.70
C ILE A 44 13.30 14.58 -2.31
N ALA A 45 14.05 14.06 -1.34
CA ALA A 45 15.33 14.62 -0.92
C ALA A 45 16.37 14.54 -2.05
N ALA A 46 16.43 13.42 -2.79
CA ALA A 46 17.30 13.27 -3.95
C ALA A 46 16.96 14.26 -5.07
N LEU A 47 15.67 14.49 -5.34
CA LEU A 47 15.23 15.53 -6.29
C LEU A 47 15.63 16.93 -5.79
N GLY A 48 15.32 17.27 -4.54
CA GLY A 48 15.69 18.56 -3.96
C GLY A 48 17.20 18.82 -4.00
N PHE A 49 18.01 17.82 -3.69
CA PHE A 49 19.46 17.90 -3.80
C PHE A 49 19.91 18.12 -5.25
N LEU A 50 19.34 17.38 -6.20
CA LEU A 50 19.65 17.52 -7.63
C LEU A 50 19.36 18.94 -8.15
N PHE A 51 18.27 19.55 -7.71
CA PHE A 51 17.92 20.94 -8.06
C PHE A 51 18.69 22.00 -7.29
N SER A 52 19.29 21.66 -6.14
CA SER A 52 20.15 22.57 -5.38
C SER A 52 21.54 22.76 -6.00
N ILE A 53 21.94 21.94 -6.97
CA ILE A 53 23.25 22.03 -7.62
C ILE A 53 23.19 23.05 -8.77
N GLU A 54 23.86 24.18 -8.59
CA GLU A 54 23.91 25.27 -9.58
C GLU A 54 24.77 24.93 -10.82
N ASN A 55 25.77 24.06 -10.66
CA ASN A 55 26.82 23.82 -11.67
C ASN A 55 26.51 22.73 -12.71
N PHE A 56 25.25 22.40 -12.96
CA PHE A 56 24.94 21.46 -14.05
C PHE A 56 25.18 22.13 -15.41
N GLN A 57 26.29 21.77 -16.06
CA GLN A 57 26.71 22.31 -17.36
C GLN A 57 25.70 22.06 -18.48
N ILE A 58 24.85 21.03 -18.35
CA ILE A 58 23.85 20.67 -19.35
C ILE A 58 22.51 20.43 -18.65
N ALA A 59 21.55 21.33 -18.86
CA ALA A 59 20.22 21.22 -18.24
C ALA A 59 19.48 19.92 -18.62
N LEU A 60 19.76 19.36 -19.80
CA LEU A 60 19.24 18.04 -20.21
C LEU A 60 19.65 16.92 -19.24
N GLN A 61 20.85 16.99 -18.65
CA GLN A 61 21.31 15.98 -17.68
C GLN A 61 20.48 16.04 -16.40
N ARG A 62 20.16 17.24 -15.91
CA ARG A 62 19.34 17.44 -14.71
C ARG A 62 17.92 16.89 -14.87
N ILE A 63 17.28 17.17 -16.01
CA ILE A 63 15.93 16.65 -16.32
C ILE A 63 15.97 15.12 -16.42
N PHE A 64 16.97 14.57 -17.10
CA PHE A 64 17.11 13.12 -17.26
C PHE A 64 17.37 12.39 -15.93
N SER A 65 18.26 12.93 -15.09
CA SER A 65 18.50 12.41 -13.73
C SER A 65 17.25 12.49 -12.85
N SER A 66 16.48 13.58 -12.94
CA SER A 66 15.20 13.72 -12.22
C SER A 66 14.20 12.64 -12.65
N PHE A 67 14.11 12.39 -13.96
CA PHE A 67 13.22 11.36 -14.50
C PHE A 67 13.63 9.95 -14.03
N ILE A 68 14.92 9.65 -13.99
CA ILE A 68 15.43 8.38 -13.47
C ILE A 68 15.06 8.20 -11.99
N ILE A 69 15.27 9.23 -11.16
CA ILE A 69 14.93 9.19 -9.73
C ILE A 69 13.44 8.93 -9.54
N LEU A 70 12.58 9.62 -10.31
CA LEU A 70 11.14 9.42 -10.28
C LEU A 70 10.73 8.01 -10.70
N LEU A 71 11.32 7.50 -11.80
CA LEU A 71 11.01 6.16 -12.30
C LEU A 71 11.37 5.08 -11.29
N ILE A 72 12.55 5.18 -10.66
CA ILE A 72 13.00 4.25 -9.62
C ILE A 72 12.10 4.34 -8.39
N GLY A 73 11.79 5.55 -7.91
CA GLY A 73 10.93 5.77 -6.75
C GLY A 73 9.52 5.21 -6.96
N ILE A 74 8.89 5.53 -8.10
CA ILE A 74 7.56 5.01 -8.45
C ILE A 74 7.58 3.50 -8.62
N SER A 75 8.57 2.94 -9.32
CA SER A 75 8.69 1.49 -9.53
C SER A 75 8.82 0.72 -8.21
N THR A 76 9.60 1.26 -7.27
CA THR A 76 9.80 0.63 -5.96
C THR A 76 8.54 0.75 -5.10
N LEU A 77 7.90 1.92 -5.06
CA LEU A 77 6.62 2.10 -4.37
C LEU A 77 5.53 1.17 -4.93
N PHE A 78 5.46 1.01 -6.25
CA PHE A 78 4.54 0.09 -6.89
C PHE A 78 4.81 -1.38 -6.54
N SER A 79 6.08 -1.76 -6.46
CA SER A 79 6.48 -3.12 -6.07
C SER A 79 6.10 -3.40 -4.61
N LEU A 80 6.33 -2.44 -3.71
CA LEU A 80 5.91 -2.54 -2.31
C LEU A 80 4.39 -2.65 -2.19
N TRP A 81 3.64 -1.82 -2.91
CA TRP A 81 2.19 -1.89 -2.98
C TRP A 81 1.69 -3.27 -3.43
N HIS A 82 2.35 -3.86 -4.43
CA HIS A 82 1.98 -5.18 -4.92
C HIS A 82 2.19 -6.26 -3.85
N ILE A 83 3.33 -6.22 -3.17
CA ILE A 83 3.67 -7.18 -2.12
C ILE A 83 2.71 -7.05 -0.93
N ASP A 84 2.47 -5.82 -0.46
CA ASP A 84 1.60 -5.56 0.69
C ASP A 84 0.15 -6.00 0.43
N LEU A 85 -0.47 -5.52 -0.65
CA LEU A 85 -1.87 -5.84 -0.95
C LEU A 85 -2.10 -7.26 -1.48
N LYS A 86 -1.23 -7.79 -2.33
CA LYS A 86 -1.52 -9.10 -2.94
C LYS A 86 -1.08 -10.26 -2.09
N PHE A 87 0.03 -10.13 -1.38
CA PHE A 87 0.61 -11.26 -0.67
C PHE A 87 0.21 -11.22 0.80
N TYR A 88 0.56 -10.14 1.49
CA TYR A 88 0.36 -10.07 2.94
C TYR A 88 -1.09 -9.90 3.34
N GLU A 89 -1.85 -9.03 2.67
CA GLU A 89 -3.28 -8.89 2.96
C GLU A 89 -4.02 -10.22 2.77
N ARG A 90 -3.70 -10.99 1.72
CA ARG A 90 -4.31 -12.30 1.48
C ARG A 90 -3.95 -13.33 2.54
N LEU A 91 -2.68 -13.37 2.97
CA LEU A 91 -2.24 -14.26 4.04
C LEU A 91 -2.88 -13.89 5.38
N LEU A 92 -2.98 -12.60 5.68
CA LEU A 92 -3.64 -12.09 6.87
C LEU A 92 -5.11 -12.49 6.88
N VAL A 93 -5.84 -12.23 5.79
CA VAL A 93 -7.25 -12.60 5.65
C VAL A 93 -7.44 -14.11 5.73
N SER A 94 -6.56 -14.91 5.13
CA SER A 94 -6.66 -16.38 5.18
C SER A 94 -6.49 -16.92 6.61
N ASN A 95 -5.50 -16.42 7.36
CA ASN A 95 -5.29 -16.86 8.75
C ASN A 95 -6.40 -16.35 9.68
N PHE A 96 -6.88 -15.13 9.45
CA PHE A 96 -8.01 -14.56 10.17
C PHE A 96 -9.30 -15.37 9.91
N ALA A 97 -9.50 -15.83 8.68
CA ALA A 97 -10.63 -16.67 8.32
C ALA A 97 -10.58 -18.07 8.97
N GLU A 98 -9.42 -18.72 9.00
CA GLU A 98 -9.25 -20.01 9.68
C GLU A 98 -9.42 -19.89 11.20
N ALA A 99 -8.92 -18.82 11.81
CA ALA A 99 -9.15 -18.55 13.23
C ALA A 99 -10.64 -18.35 13.54
N PHE A 100 -11.35 -17.56 12.72
CA PHE A 100 -12.78 -17.37 12.84
C PHE A 100 -13.58 -18.66 12.66
N ARG A 101 -13.20 -19.51 11.69
CA ARG A 101 -13.80 -20.83 11.49
C ARG A 101 -13.65 -21.70 12.75
N LEU A 102 -12.46 -21.72 13.35
CA LEU A 102 -12.22 -22.46 14.59
C LEU A 102 -13.07 -21.94 15.76
N GLU A 103 -13.22 -20.62 15.90
CA GLU A 103 -14.10 -20.00 16.91
C GLU A 103 -15.56 -20.41 16.75
N ASN A 104 -16.06 -20.50 15.50
CA ASN A 104 -17.43 -20.93 15.22
C ASN A 104 -17.63 -22.43 15.44
N GLU A 105 -16.65 -23.27 15.12
CA GLU A 105 -16.71 -24.73 15.32
C GLU A 105 -16.57 -25.13 16.81
N ASN A 106 -16.07 -24.25 17.67
CA ASN A 106 -15.74 -24.55 19.06
C ASN A 106 -16.20 -23.44 20.02
N ASP A 107 -17.41 -23.57 20.58
CA ASP A 107 -18.00 -22.57 21.49
C ASP A 107 -17.19 -22.26 22.76
N TRP A 108 -16.27 -23.15 23.15
CA TRP A 108 -15.40 -22.93 24.31
C TRP A 108 -14.22 -22.01 24.00
N LEU A 109 -13.93 -21.72 22.71
CA LEU A 109 -12.92 -20.75 22.33
C LEU A 109 -13.45 -19.32 22.50
N PRO A 110 -12.57 -18.35 22.82
CA PRO A 110 -12.96 -16.95 22.87
C PRO A 110 -13.30 -16.46 21.45
N LYS A 111 -14.44 -15.79 21.30
CA LYS A 111 -14.94 -15.28 20.01
C LYS A 111 -14.33 -13.93 19.63
N VAL A 112 -13.00 -13.83 19.66
CA VAL A 112 -12.27 -12.56 19.44
C VAL A 112 -12.46 -12.05 18.01
N HIS A 113 -12.33 -12.92 17.01
CA HIS A 113 -12.42 -12.55 15.60
C HIS A 113 -13.87 -12.19 15.23
N HIS A 114 -14.84 -12.90 15.81
CA HIS A 114 -16.25 -12.53 15.72
C HIS A 114 -16.48 -11.11 16.28
N ASN A 115 -15.96 -10.80 17.47
CA ASN A 115 -16.09 -9.46 18.06
C ASN A 115 -15.36 -8.38 17.24
N MET A 116 -14.25 -8.70 16.59
CA MET A 116 -13.56 -7.76 15.69
C MET A 116 -14.39 -7.47 14.42
N LEU A 117 -15.07 -8.47 13.87
CA LEU A 117 -15.92 -8.31 12.69
C LEU A 117 -17.22 -7.56 12.98
N PHE A 118 -17.91 -7.93 14.06
CA PHE A 118 -19.26 -7.43 14.36
C PHE A 118 -19.27 -6.30 15.41
N GLY A 119 -18.22 -6.17 16.20
CA GLY A 119 -18.09 -5.14 17.24
C GLY A 119 -17.61 -3.79 16.72
N VAL A 120 -16.99 -3.73 15.53
CA VAL A 120 -16.64 -2.47 14.87
C VAL A 120 -17.88 -2.00 14.10
N SER A 121 -18.62 -1.06 14.67
CA SER A 121 -19.86 -0.53 14.12
C SER A 121 -19.69 0.00 12.68
N LYS A 122 -20.13 -0.78 11.67
CA LYS A 122 -20.66 -0.47 10.31
C LYS A 122 -20.14 0.72 9.47
N LYS A 123 -19.21 1.54 9.92
CA LYS A 123 -18.64 2.67 9.18
C LYS A 123 -17.22 2.32 8.80
N ASP A 124 -17.07 1.98 7.52
CA ASP A 124 -15.89 2.19 6.66
C ASP A 124 -14.55 1.67 7.22
N HIS A 125 -13.80 0.84 6.52
CA HIS A 125 -12.92 1.36 5.47
C HIS A 125 -12.38 0.21 4.60
N PRO A 126 -12.87 0.03 3.36
CA PRO A 126 -12.05 -0.62 2.35
C PRO A 126 -10.86 0.29 2.01
N SER A 127 -9.64 -0.23 2.24
CA SER A 127 -8.36 0.18 1.64
C SER A 127 -7.72 1.52 2.05
N ASN A 128 -7.66 1.85 3.34
CA ASN A 128 -6.72 2.89 3.81
C ASN A 128 -5.29 2.66 3.28
N VAL A 129 -4.91 1.39 3.08
CA VAL A 129 -3.63 0.99 2.48
C VAL A 129 -3.51 1.42 1.01
N ALA A 130 -4.51 1.13 0.18
CA ALA A 130 -4.46 1.52 -1.24
C ALA A 130 -4.46 3.04 -1.40
N PHE A 131 -5.22 3.76 -0.55
CA PHE A 131 -5.20 5.21 -0.50
C PHE A 131 -3.83 5.75 -0.06
N TYR A 132 -3.20 5.12 0.94
CA TYR A 132 -1.87 5.47 1.41
C TYR A 132 -0.82 5.38 0.28
N TYR A 133 -0.72 4.24 -0.41
CA TYR A 133 0.21 4.08 -1.54
C TYR A 133 -0.10 5.02 -2.70
N SER A 134 -1.39 5.26 -2.97
CA SER A 134 -1.81 6.25 -3.97
C SER A 134 -1.34 7.64 -3.59
N GLY A 135 -1.50 8.04 -2.32
CA GLY A 135 -1.01 9.31 -1.80
C GLY A 135 0.50 9.46 -1.93
N CYS A 136 1.28 8.41 -1.66
CA CYS A 136 2.73 8.44 -1.83
C CYS A 136 3.14 8.68 -3.29
N ILE A 137 2.59 7.90 -4.23
CA ILE A 137 2.91 8.03 -5.65
C ILE A 137 2.43 9.37 -6.21
N LEU A 138 1.25 9.82 -5.77
CA LEU A 138 0.68 11.13 -6.09
C LEU A 138 1.62 12.26 -5.68
N THR A 139 2.07 12.24 -4.42
CA THR A 139 2.97 13.25 -3.86
C THR A 139 4.29 13.25 -4.63
N LEU A 140 4.90 12.08 -4.87
CA LEU A 140 6.16 11.99 -5.59
C LEU A 140 6.05 12.53 -7.04
N THR A 141 4.99 12.13 -7.75
CA THR A 141 4.75 12.54 -9.14
C THR A 141 4.49 14.05 -9.22
N LEU A 142 3.71 14.59 -8.30
CA LEU A 142 3.40 16.01 -8.24
C LEU A 142 4.65 16.84 -7.92
N THR A 143 5.41 16.47 -6.90
CA THR A 143 6.64 17.18 -6.52
C THR A 143 7.67 17.15 -7.66
N GLY A 144 7.90 15.98 -8.25
CA GLY A 144 8.82 15.84 -9.38
C GLY A 144 8.36 16.60 -10.62
N GLY A 145 7.07 16.52 -10.94
CA GLY A 145 6.46 17.26 -12.05
C GLY A 145 6.63 18.77 -11.88
N LEU A 146 6.28 19.31 -10.72
CA LEU A 146 6.42 20.74 -10.42
C LEU A 146 7.88 21.22 -10.49
N MET A 147 8.84 20.44 -9.99
CA MET A 147 10.26 20.79 -10.08
C MET A 147 10.76 20.81 -11.53
N ILE A 148 10.40 19.82 -12.34
CA ILE A 148 10.77 19.78 -13.76
C ILE A 148 10.11 20.93 -14.52
N SER A 149 8.82 21.19 -14.27
CA SER A 149 8.09 22.31 -14.89
C SER A 149 8.70 23.66 -14.51
N TYR A 150 9.10 23.84 -13.25
CA TYR A 150 9.78 25.05 -12.77
C TYR A 150 11.11 25.28 -13.51
N ASP A 151 11.94 24.24 -13.63
CA ASP A 151 13.23 24.32 -14.32
C ASP A 151 13.07 24.64 -15.83
N LEU A 152 12.12 23.99 -16.50
CA LEU A 152 11.81 24.25 -17.91
C LEU A 152 11.31 25.68 -18.16
N TYR A 153 10.51 26.22 -17.25
CA TYR A 153 9.99 27.58 -17.36
C TYR A 153 11.09 28.62 -17.15
N PHE A 154 11.82 28.55 -16.04
CA PHE A 154 12.78 29.59 -15.66
C PHE A 154 14.09 29.55 -16.45
N HIS A 155 14.62 28.38 -16.77
CA HIS A 155 15.93 28.28 -17.43
C HIS A 155 15.86 28.21 -18.96
N HIS A 156 14.73 27.77 -19.51
CA HIS A 156 14.61 27.55 -20.96
C HIS A 156 13.48 28.31 -21.65
N ASN A 157 12.60 29.00 -20.90
CA ASN A 157 11.42 29.68 -21.44
C ASN A 157 10.50 28.76 -22.29
N PHE A 158 10.53 27.45 -22.06
CA PHE A 158 9.71 26.49 -22.80
C PHE A 158 8.32 26.35 -22.19
N LEU A 159 7.48 27.37 -22.41
CA LEU A 159 6.11 27.41 -21.89
C LEU A 159 5.27 26.21 -22.36
N ILE A 160 5.38 25.81 -23.63
CA ILE A 160 4.67 24.65 -24.18
C ILE A 160 5.07 23.35 -23.47
N SER A 161 6.38 23.12 -23.28
CA SER A 161 6.88 21.94 -22.57
C SER A 161 6.48 21.93 -21.09
N THR A 162 6.37 23.10 -20.46
CA THR A 162 5.87 23.26 -19.09
C THR A 162 4.41 22.84 -18.98
N ILE A 163 3.55 23.31 -19.88
CA ILE A 163 2.14 22.91 -19.92
C ILE A 163 2.01 21.40 -20.22
N ALA A 164 2.79 20.89 -21.18
CA ALA A 164 2.76 19.48 -21.56
C ALA A 164 3.17 18.56 -20.38
N THR A 165 4.20 18.93 -19.62
CA THR A 165 4.64 18.16 -18.43
C THR A 165 3.59 18.17 -17.33
N LEU A 166 2.94 19.30 -17.06
CA LEU A 166 1.83 19.36 -16.10
C LEU A 166 0.65 18.48 -16.54
N ILE A 167 0.23 18.58 -17.80
CA ILE A 167 -0.86 17.73 -18.32
C ILE A 167 -0.50 16.25 -18.20
N LEU A 168 0.73 15.87 -18.56
CA LEU A 168 1.20 14.49 -18.44
C LEU A 168 1.17 14.01 -16.99
N THR A 169 1.61 14.83 -16.03
CA THR A 169 1.56 14.46 -14.60
C THR A 169 0.11 14.23 -14.13
N ILE A 170 -0.83 15.07 -14.53
CA ILE A 170 -2.26 14.92 -14.20
C ILE A 170 -2.82 13.63 -14.80
N ILE A 171 -2.50 13.32 -16.07
CA ILE A 171 -2.93 12.07 -16.72
C ILE A 171 -2.37 10.85 -15.99
N LEU A 172 -1.08 10.87 -15.61
CA LEU A 172 -0.46 9.79 -14.85
C LEU A 172 -1.14 9.61 -13.47
N MET A 173 -1.49 10.71 -12.80
CA MET A 173 -2.22 10.65 -11.52
C MET A 173 -3.61 10.01 -11.68
N ILE A 174 -4.38 10.42 -12.70
CA ILE A 174 -5.73 9.88 -12.96
C ILE A 174 -5.65 8.40 -13.32
N THR A 175 -4.76 8.02 -14.25
CA THR A 175 -4.61 6.62 -14.67
C THR A 175 -4.19 5.73 -13.51
N PHE A 176 -3.27 6.18 -12.65
CA PHE A 176 -2.87 5.46 -11.45
C PHE A 176 -4.04 5.29 -10.47
N HIS A 177 -4.78 6.35 -10.19
CA HIS A 177 -5.95 6.29 -9.31
C HIS A 177 -7.00 5.29 -9.80
N LEU A 178 -7.27 5.27 -11.11
CA LEU A 178 -8.19 4.30 -11.72
C LEU A 178 -7.68 2.87 -11.60
N LEU A 179 -6.39 2.62 -11.84
CA LEU A 179 -5.78 1.29 -11.69
C LEU A 179 -5.91 0.77 -10.27
N VAL A 180 -5.66 1.62 -9.27
CA VAL A 180 -5.82 1.26 -7.86
C VAL A 180 -7.28 0.93 -7.55
N LYS A 181 -8.22 1.79 -7.95
CA LYS A 181 -9.67 1.58 -7.71
C LYS A 181 -10.16 0.25 -8.29
N ILE A 182 -9.74 -0.09 -9.51
CA ILE A 182 -10.10 -1.37 -10.16
C ILE A 182 -9.54 -2.56 -9.38
N LYS A 183 -8.29 -2.48 -8.90
CA LYS A 183 -7.65 -3.58 -8.16
C LYS A 183 -8.25 -3.77 -6.77
N THR A 184 -8.55 -2.68 -6.06
CA THR A 184 -9.15 -2.75 -4.72
C THR A 184 -10.54 -3.41 -4.75
N LYS A 185 -11.36 -3.10 -5.76
CA LYS A 185 -12.71 -3.69 -5.90
C LYS A 185 -12.65 -5.23 -5.92
N LYS A 186 -11.69 -5.79 -6.66
CA LYS A 186 -11.48 -7.25 -6.74
C LYS A 186 -11.15 -7.91 -5.39
N ILE A 187 -10.49 -7.21 -4.47
CA ILE A 187 -10.14 -7.78 -3.15
C ILE A 187 -11.39 -7.84 -2.26
N SER A 188 -12.20 -6.77 -2.27
CA SER A 188 -13.49 -6.77 -1.57
C SER A 188 -14.43 -7.85 -2.09
N ASP A 189 -14.45 -8.06 -3.42
CA ASP A 189 -15.22 -9.14 -4.03
C ASP A 189 -14.70 -10.53 -3.59
N LEU A 190 -13.38 -10.69 -3.41
CA LEU A 190 -12.76 -11.93 -2.91
C LEU A 190 -13.16 -12.25 -1.47
N MET A 191 -13.26 -11.23 -0.60
CA MET A 191 -13.76 -11.42 0.77
C MET A 191 -15.22 -11.87 0.78
N LYS A 192 -16.04 -11.41 -0.17
CA LYS A 192 -17.42 -11.89 -0.35
C LYS A 192 -17.45 -13.32 -0.88
N GLU A 193 -16.57 -13.68 -1.80
CA GLU A 193 -16.47 -15.03 -2.38
C GLU A 193 -16.07 -16.09 -1.35
N ILE A 194 -15.26 -15.72 -0.34
CA ILE A 194 -14.89 -16.60 0.78
C ILE A 194 -16.04 -16.73 1.82
N ASN A 195 -17.25 -16.24 1.53
CA ASN A 195 -18.39 -16.18 2.46
C ASN A 195 -18.06 -15.43 3.77
N TYR A 196 -17.11 -14.48 3.72
CA TYR A 196 -16.69 -13.72 4.91
C TYR A 196 -17.66 -12.59 5.28
N ILE A 197 -18.49 -12.16 4.33
CA ILE A 197 -19.54 -11.16 4.50
C ILE A 197 -20.81 -11.81 3.97
N GLU A 198 -21.78 -12.09 4.85
CA GLU A 198 -23.12 -12.50 4.41
C GLU A 198 -23.72 -11.42 3.49
N LYS A 199 -24.38 -11.88 2.42
CA LYS A 199 -25.00 -11.05 1.39
C LYS A 199 -25.98 -10.02 1.95
#